data_AF-A0AA39YMX1-F1
#
_entry.id   AF-A0AA39YMX1-F1
#
_cell.length_a   1.000
_cell.length_b   1.000
_cell.length_c   1.000
_cell.angle_alpha   90.00
_cell.angle_beta   90.00
_cell.angle_gamma   90.00
#
_symmetry.space_group_name_H-M   'P 1'
#
loop_
_entity.id
_entity.type
_entity.pdbx_description
1 polymer ?
#
loop_
_entity_poly.entity_id
_entity_poly.type
_entity_poly.pdbx_seq_one_letter_code
_entity_poly.pdbx_strand_id
1 'polypeptide(L)'
;MFDSSFQRSGVYFKTLQILRIFAQVIQRTRRDVELLNPEVSLSAPVLPLTSPDSDPTEDNMLQANWDILWGFYLEKEDHLLKRITNKTEEVKSLRDGLFNATSLREASRSTTMNRYVIVFTVMTVLYLPPSLVASVFGTELFTTDDNGETVTRFKVATVVTSISTYALGVFLIWIADRLDLPGILWERVTDWWQRTFNRATKWYGRSNWREDILASRKRAEDATSSA
;
A
#
# COMPACT_ATOMS: atom_id res chain seq x y z
N MET A 1 -6.89 -6.08 -3.76
CA MET A 1 -5.69 -5.61 -4.49
C MET A 1 -4.49 -6.58 -4.38
N PHE A 2 -4.58 -7.71 -3.68
CA PHE A 2 -3.45 -8.64 -3.47
C PHE A 2 -3.34 -9.78 -4.49
N ASP A 3 -4.33 -9.95 -5.37
CA ASP A 3 -4.44 -11.12 -6.25
C ASP A 3 -3.27 -11.23 -7.25
N SER A 4 -2.78 -10.11 -7.79
CA SER A 4 -1.64 -10.12 -8.72
C SER A 4 -0.31 -10.50 -8.06
N SER A 5 -0.11 -10.15 -6.79
CA SER A 5 1.09 -10.55 -6.02
C SER A 5 1.05 -12.03 -5.64
N PHE A 6 -0.14 -12.54 -5.29
CA PHE A 6 -0.34 -13.93 -4.92
C PHE A 6 -0.18 -14.85 -6.15
N GLN A 7 -0.74 -14.47 -7.30
CA GLN A 7 -0.52 -15.17 -8.57
C GLN A 7 0.95 -15.20 -8.98
N ARG A 8 1.68 -14.07 -8.86
CA ARG A 8 3.14 -14.05 -9.12
C ARG A 8 3.91 -14.94 -8.14
N SER A 9 3.59 -14.90 -6.85
CA SER A 9 4.22 -15.75 -5.84
C SER A 9 4.04 -17.24 -6.14
N GLY A 10 2.87 -17.63 -6.65
CA GLY A 10 2.57 -19.00 -7.10
C GLY A 10 3.42 -19.43 -8.29
N VAL A 11 3.69 -18.53 -9.24
CA VAL A 11 4.58 -18.82 -10.37
C VAL A 11 6.02 -19.06 -9.89
N TYR A 12 6.57 -18.18 -9.04
CA TYR A 12 7.93 -18.38 -8.49
C TYR A 12 8.04 -19.69 -7.72
N PHE A 13 7.04 -20.01 -6.91
CA PHE A 13 7.01 -21.26 -6.15
C PHE A 13 6.96 -22.49 -7.06
N LYS A 14 6.09 -22.48 -8.09
CA LYS A 14 6.03 -23.54 -9.10
C LYS A 14 7.35 -23.69 -9.86
N THR A 15 7.97 -22.59 -10.27
CA THR A 15 9.27 -22.60 -10.95
C THR A 15 10.35 -23.21 -10.07
N LEU A 16 10.43 -22.81 -8.78
CA LEU A 16 11.38 -23.39 -7.84
C LEU A 16 11.12 -24.88 -7.59
N GLN A 17 9.85 -25.30 -7.50
CA GLN A 17 9.50 -26.72 -7.40
C GLN A 17 9.94 -27.52 -8.63
N ILE A 18 9.67 -27.01 -9.84
CA ILE A 18 10.08 -27.64 -11.09
C ILE A 18 11.60 -27.76 -11.16
N LEU A 19 12.33 -26.70 -10.80
CA LEU A 19 13.80 -26.69 -10.82
C LEU A 19 14.38 -27.70 -9.83
N ARG A 20 13.76 -27.84 -8.65
CA ARG A 20 14.10 -28.86 -7.65
C ARG A 20 13.82 -30.28 -8.15
N ILE A 21 12.67 -30.50 -8.80
CA ILE A 21 12.33 -31.80 -9.39
C ILE A 21 13.35 -32.17 -10.46
N PHE A 22 13.73 -31.23 -11.34
CA PHE A 22 14.78 -31.48 -12.33
C PHE A 22 16.12 -31.85 -11.70
N ALA A 23 16.55 -31.15 -10.65
CA ALA A 23 17.77 -31.51 -9.92
C ALA A 23 17.70 -32.95 -9.37
N GLN A 24 16.57 -33.31 -8.76
CA GLN A 24 16.35 -34.64 -8.20
C GLN A 24 16.29 -35.73 -9.26
N VAL A 25 15.70 -35.44 -10.43
CA VAL A 25 15.63 -36.37 -11.56
C VAL A 25 17.04 -36.59 -12.11
N ILE A 26 17.84 -35.54 -12.32
CA ILE A 26 19.22 -35.67 -12.79
C ILE A 26 20.05 -36.54 -11.84
N GLN A 27 19.95 -36.29 -10.53
CA GLN A 27 20.63 -37.11 -9.51
C GLN A 27 20.11 -38.56 -9.41
N ARG A 28 18.85 -38.81 -9.79
CA ARG A 28 18.31 -40.17 -9.91
C ARG A 28 18.86 -40.85 -11.15
N THR A 29 18.83 -40.17 -12.30
CA THR A 29 19.39 -40.67 -13.56
C THR A 29 20.86 -41.02 -13.42
N ARG A 30 21.65 -40.24 -12.67
CA ARG A 30 23.05 -40.59 -12.38
C ARG A 30 23.16 -41.97 -11.73
N ARG A 31 22.35 -42.23 -10.70
CA ARG A 31 22.32 -43.54 -10.01
C ARG A 31 21.84 -44.64 -10.94
N ASP A 32 20.85 -44.36 -11.79
CA ASP A 32 20.35 -45.35 -12.74
C ASP A 32 21.41 -45.71 -13.81
N VAL A 33 22.21 -44.74 -14.26
CA VAL A 33 23.33 -44.97 -15.17
C VAL A 33 24.49 -45.67 -14.47
N GLU A 34 24.75 -45.38 -13.19
CA GLU A 34 25.74 -46.10 -12.38
C GLU A 34 25.40 -47.60 -12.24
N LEU A 35 24.11 -47.95 -12.19
CA LEU A 35 23.64 -49.34 -12.18
C LEU A 35 23.82 -50.06 -13.53
N LEU A 36 23.98 -49.32 -14.64
CA LEU A 36 24.24 -49.86 -15.97
C LEU A 36 25.74 -50.15 -16.21
N ASN A 37 26.60 -49.91 -15.21
CA ASN A 37 28.02 -50.21 -15.29
C ASN A 37 28.23 -51.70 -15.62
N PRO A 38 29.04 -52.03 -16.65
CA PRO A 38 29.32 -53.42 -17.04
C PRO A 38 29.84 -54.27 -15.86
N GLU A 39 30.66 -53.74 -14.95
CA GLU A 39 31.13 -54.48 -13.77
C GLU A 39 30.00 -54.83 -12.79
N VAL A 40 29.05 -53.92 -12.61
CA VAL A 40 27.88 -54.09 -11.74
C VAL A 40 26.87 -55.04 -12.39
N SER A 41 26.71 -54.96 -13.71
CA SER A 41 25.86 -55.84 -14.49
C SER A 41 26.39 -57.28 -14.55
N LEU A 42 27.72 -57.48 -14.62
CA LEU A 42 28.37 -58.79 -14.55
C LEU A 42 28.24 -59.45 -13.17
N SER A 43 28.05 -58.65 -12.12
CA SER A 43 27.90 -59.10 -10.74
C SER A 43 26.43 -59.32 -10.32
N ALA A 44 25.46 -58.93 -11.16
CA ALA A 44 24.04 -58.99 -10.86
C ALA A 44 23.47 -60.41 -11.16
N PRO A 45 22.82 -61.10 -10.19
CA PRO A 45 22.43 -62.51 -10.35
C PRO A 45 21.29 -62.80 -11.36
N VAL A 46 20.75 -61.79 -12.05
CA VAL A 46 19.40 -61.88 -12.65
C VAL A 46 19.39 -61.75 -14.18
N LEU A 47 20.47 -61.30 -14.82
CA LEU A 47 20.51 -61.22 -16.29
C LEU A 47 21.85 -61.74 -16.83
N PRO A 48 21.90 -62.98 -17.35
CA PRO A 48 23.06 -63.46 -18.08
C PRO A 48 23.07 -62.77 -19.46
N LEU A 49 23.57 -61.54 -19.51
CA LEU A 49 23.89 -60.85 -20.77
C LEU A 49 25.22 -61.35 -21.36
N THR A 50 25.99 -62.09 -20.58
CA THR A 50 27.24 -62.70 -21.03
C THR A 50 26.92 -64.07 -21.61
N SER A 51 27.03 -64.18 -22.94
CA SER A 51 27.24 -65.46 -23.60
C SER A 51 28.41 -66.18 -22.90
N PRO A 52 28.34 -67.48 -22.61
CA PRO A 52 29.44 -68.23 -21.97
C PRO A 52 30.74 -68.30 -22.82
N ASP A 53 30.82 -67.55 -23.92
CA ASP A 53 31.90 -67.54 -24.92
C ASP A 53 32.43 -66.11 -25.20
N SER A 54 32.23 -65.15 -24.29
CA SER A 54 32.71 -63.77 -24.49
C SER A 54 34.24 -63.70 -24.42
N ASP A 55 34.85 -63.13 -25.45
CA ASP A 55 36.29 -62.91 -25.53
C ASP A 55 36.70 -61.87 -24.47
N PRO A 56 37.69 -62.12 -23.59
CA PRO A 56 38.19 -61.15 -22.61
C PRO A 56 38.62 -59.82 -23.25
N THR A 57 38.89 -59.82 -24.55
CA THR A 57 39.21 -58.61 -25.32
C THR A 57 37.99 -57.70 -25.50
N GLU A 58 36.78 -58.26 -25.67
CA GLU A 58 35.53 -57.51 -25.83
C GLU A 58 35.09 -56.84 -24.52
N ASP A 59 35.22 -57.53 -23.39
CA ASP A 59 34.90 -56.99 -22.06
C ASP A 59 35.78 -55.78 -21.72
N ASN A 60 37.08 -55.84 -22.05
CA ASN A 60 38.01 -54.73 -21.86
C ASN A 60 37.67 -53.52 -22.77
N MET A 61 37.22 -53.76 -23.99
CA MET A 61 36.78 -52.70 -24.90
C MET A 61 35.47 -52.04 -24.46
N LEU A 62 34.53 -52.82 -23.92
CA LEU A 62 33.28 -52.32 -23.35
C LEU A 62 33.54 -51.46 -22.12
N GLN A 63 34.44 -51.89 -21.23
CA GLN A 63 34.87 -51.12 -20.06
C GLN A 63 35.50 -49.78 -20.47
N ALA A 64 36.44 -49.80 -21.42
CA ALA A 64 37.11 -48.58 -21.89
C ALA A 64 36.14 -47.59 -22.55
N ASN A 65 35.17 -48.08 -23.33
CA ASN A 65 34.12 -47.25 -23.92
C ASN A 65 33.16 -46.70 -22.86
N TRP A 66 32.85 -47.48 -21.83
CA TRP A 66 32.03 -47.07 -20.70
C TRP A 66 32.68 -45.94 -19.90
N ASP A 67 33.98 -46.02 -19.63
CA ASP A 67 34.71 -44.97 -18.91
C ASP A 67 34.70 -43.63 -19.67
N ILE A 68 34.83 -43.67 -21.00
CA ILE A 68 34.74 -42.47 -21.85
C ILE A 68 33.32 -41.88 -21.80
N LEU A 69 32.29 -42.73 -21.93
CA LEU A 69 30.89 -42.31 -21.86
C LEU A 69 30.56 -41.70 -20.49
N TRP A 70 31.02 -42.34 -19.42
CA TRP A 70 30.79 -41.92 -18.04
C TRP A 70 31.47 -40.58 -17.74
N GLY A 71 32.70 -40.38 -18.21
CA GLY A 71 33.39 -39.10 -18.11
C GLY A 71 32.60 -37.96 -18.79
N PHE A 72 32.12 -38.19 -20.00
CA PHE A 72 31.27 -37.21 -20.70
C PHE A 72 29.94 -36.97 -19.99
N TYR A 73 29.32 -38.04 -19.46
CA TYR A 73 28.06 -37.95 -18.72
C TYR A 73 28.21 -37.10 -17.46
N LEU A 74 29.24 -37.35 -16.64
CA LEU A 74 29.51 -36.60 -15.41
C LEU A 74 29.76 -35.11 -15.69
N GLU A 75 30.50 -34.79 -16.76
CA GLU A 75 30.74 -33.41 -17.16
C GLU A 75 29.43 -32.69 -17.51
N LYS A 76 28.54 -33.34 -18.27
CA LYS A 76 27.23 -32.77 -18.61
C LYS A 76 26.29 -32.69 -17.42
N GLU A 77 26.32 -33.67 -16.52
CA GLU A 77 25.54 -33.69 -15.29
C GLU A 77 25.90 -32.50 -14.40
N ASP A 78 27.20 -32.31 -14.12
CA ASP A 78 27.68 -31.24 -13.26
C ASP A 78 27.35 -29.87 -13.86
N HIS A 79 27.54 -29.72 -15.17
CA HIS A 79 27.18 -28.49 -15.87
C HIS A 79 25.67 -28.18 -15.77
N LEU A 80 24.79 -29.19 -15.90
CA LEU A 80 23.35 -29.01 -15.76
C LEU A 80 22.95 -28.68 -14.32
N LEU A 81 23.50 -29.39 -13.33
CA LEU A 81 23.23 -29.12 -11.91
C LEU A 81 23.70 -27.73 -11.49
N LYS A 82 24.86 -27.30 -11.96
CA LYS A 82 25.37 -25.94 -11.73
C LYS A 82 24.43 -24.89 -12.33
N ARG A 83 23.96 -25.11 -13.56
CA ARG A 83 23.00 -24.21 -14.22
C ARG A 83 21.65 -24.13 -13.47
N ILE A 84 21.14 -25.26 -13.01
CA ILE A 84 19.91 -25.36 -12.21
C ILE A 84 20.07 -24.63 -10.88
N THR A 85 21.20 -24.82 -10.19
CA THR A 85 21.50 -24.12 -8.93
C THR A 85 21.57 -22.62 -9.14
N ASN A 86 22.31 -22.15 -10.15
CA ASN A 86 22.39 -20.72 -10.47
C ASN A 86 21.01 -20.13 -10.80
N LYS A 87 20.19 -20.84 -11.59
CA LYS A 87 18.83 -20.40 -11.90
C LYS A 87 17.91 -20.40 -10.67
N THR A 88 18.12 -21.30 -9.73
CA THR A 88 17.38 -21.34 -8.46
C THR A 88 17.71 -20.10 -7.63
N GLU A 89 18.99 -19.76 -7.51
CA GLU A 89 19.48 -18.55 -6.82
C GLU A 89 18.91 -17.27 -7.45
N GLU A 90 18.96 -17.16 -8.78
CA GLU A 90 18.40 -16.02 -9.53
C GLU A 90 16.90 -15.85 -9.27
N VAL A 91 16.13 -16.94 -9.38
CA VAL A 91 14.67 -16.93 -9.16
C VAL A 91 14.33 -16.58 -7.70
N LYS A 92 15.11 -17.07 -6.74
CA LYS A 92 14.96 -16.74 -5.32
C LYS A 92 15.24 -15.25 -5.07
N SER A 93 16.33 -14.72 -5.62
CA SER A 93 16.68 -13.30 -5.53
C SER A 93 15.59 -12.41 -6.14
N LEU A 94 15.05 -12.76 -7.31
CA LEU A 94 13.95 -12.04 -7.94
C LEU A 94 12.68 -12.03 -7.08
N ARG A 95 12.33 -13.18 -6.49
CA ARG A 95 11.20 -13.30 -5.57
C ARG A 95 11.38 -12.40 -4.35
N ASP A 96 12.56 -12.44 -3.73
CA ASP A 96 12.85 -11.68 -2.52
C ASP A 96 12.90 -10.18 -2.82
N GLY A 97 13.46 -9.77 -3.97
CA GLY A 97 13.43 -8.39 -4.46
C GLY A 97 12.01 -7.88 -4.73
N LEU A 98 11.14 -8.71 -5.33
CA LEU A 98 9.74 -8.34 -5.56
C LEU A 98 8.96 -8.21 -4.25
N PHE A 99 9.19 -9.10 -3.28
CA PHE A 99 8.54 -8.98 -1.97
C PHE A 99 9.00 -7.74 -1.23
N ASN A 100 10.30 -7.44 -1.24
CA ASN A 100 10.81 -6.22 -0.62
C ASN A 100 10.20 -4.95 -1.26
N ALA A 101 10.14 -4.88 -2.59
CA ALA A 101 9.47 -3.78 -3.30
C ALA A 101 7.97 -3.70 -2.99
N THR A 102 7.30 -4.85 -2.83
CA THR A 102 5.88 -4.93 -2.48
C THR A 102 5.65 -4.44 -1.06
N SER A 103 6.46 -4.86 -0.09
CA SER A 103 6.43 -4.38 1.30
C SER A 103 6.67 -2.88 1.37
N LEU A 104 7.63 -2.35 0.60
CA LEU A 104 7.86 -0.90 0.51
C LEU A 104 6.63 -0.17 -0.06
N ARG A 105 6.02 -0.73 -1.12
CA ARG A 105 4.81 -0.15 -1.71
C ARG A 105 3.63 -0.18 -0.74
N GLU A 106 3.47 -1.26 0.02
CA GLU A 106 2.43 -1.38 1.04
C GLU A 106 2.68 -0.43 2.21
N ALA A 107 3.92 -0.30 2.67
CA ALA A 107 4.31 0.68 3.68
C ALA A 107 4.01 2.10 3.19
N SER A 108 4.41 2.47 1.97
CA SER A 108 4.11 3.77 1.36
C SER A 108 2.60 4.02 1.25
N ARG A 109 1.83 3.00 0.84
CA ARG A 109 0.37 3.06 0.80
C ARG A 109 -0.24 3.26 2.19
N SER A 110 0.32 2.61 3.21
CA SER A 110 -0.10 2.81 4.60
C SER A 110 0.19 4.23 5.08
N THR A 111 1.37 4.78 4.76
CA THR A 111 1.72 6.16 5.10
C THR A 111 0.78 7.18 4.45
N THR A 112 0.45 6.97 3.17
CA THR A 112 -0.52 7.82 2.46
C THR A 112 -1.93 7.71 3.04
N MET A 113 -2.36 6.51 3.45
CA MET A 113 -3.62 6.31 4.16
C MET A 113 -3.62 7.03 5.50
N ASN A 114 -2.56 6.90 6.29
CA ASN A 114 -2.40 7.60 7.57
C ASN A 114 -2.52 9.12 7.40
N ARG A 115 -1.92 9.66 6.33
CA ARG A 115 -2.04 11.08 5.98
C ARG A 115 -3.49 11.50 5.74
N TYR A 116 -4.29 10.69 5.06
CA TYR A 116 -5.71 11.00 4.84
C TYR A 116 -6.52 10.96 6.13
N VAL A 117 -6.25 10.02 7.03
CA VAL A 117 -6.91 9.95 8.34
C VAL A 117 -6.64 11.23 9.14
N ILE A 118 -5.38 11.68 9.19
CA ILE A 118 -5.02 12.92 9.88
C ILE A 118 -5.78 14.12 9.30
N VAL A 119 -5.78 14.31 7.98
CA VAL A 119 -6.52 15.42 7.34
C VAL A 119 -8.02 15.35 7.65
N PHE A 120 -8.60 14.16 7.58
CA PHE A 120 -10.01 13.96 7.90
C PHE A 120 -10.30 14.36 9.35
N THR A 121 -9.48 13.90 10.31
CA THR A 121 -9.66 14.23 11.73
C THR A 121 -9.57 15.74 11.99
N VAL A 122 -8.62 16.44 11.36
CA VAL A 122 -8.51 17.90 11.48
C VAL A 122 -9.76 18.59 10.93
N MET A 123 -10.24 18.18 9.76
CA MET A 123 -11.47 18.74 9.17
C MET A 123 -12.70 18.49 10.05
N THR A 124 -12.84 17.29 10.63
CA THR A 124 -13.93 16.98 11.54
C THR A 124 -13.87 17.84 12.80
N VAL A 125 -12.71 17.99 13.43
CA VAL A 125 -12.53 18.82 14.63
C VAL A 125 -12.88 20.29 14.34
N LEU A 126 -12.56 20.80 13.15
CA LEU A 126 -12.89 22.17 12.75
C LEU A 126 -14.37 22.37 12.41
N TYR A 127 -15.04 21.35 11.85
CA TYR A 127 -16.40 21.49 11.32
C TYR A 127 -17.50 21.15 12.33
N LEU A 128 -17.22 20.20 13.23
CA LEU A 128 -18.19 19.72 14.23
C LEU A 128 -18.70 20.84 15.18
N PRO A 129 -17.85 21.75 15.68
CA PRO A 129 -18.30 22.80 16.61
C PRO A 129 -19.21 23.85 15.93
N PRO A 130 -18.85 24.43 14.77
CA PRO A 130 -19.75 25.31 14.02
C PRO A 130 -21.07 24.64 13.62
N SER A 131 -21.03 23.35 13.25
CA SER A 131 -22.24 22.61 12.90
C SER A 131 -23.19 22.44 14.10
N LEU A 132 -22.65 22.19 15.30
CA LEU A 132 -23.43 22.14 16.53
C LEU A 132 -24.03 23.50 16.87
N VAL A 133 -23.24 24.58 16.76
CA VAL A 133 -23.72 25.95 16.96
C VAL A 133 -24.86 26.26 16.00
N ALA A 134 -24.68 26.01 14.70
CA ALA A 134 -25.71 26.24 13.69
C ALA A 134 -27.01 25.44 13.97
N SER A 135 -26.89 24.18 14.38
CA SER A 135 -28.05 23.36 14.76
C SER A 135 -28.79 23.92 15.96
N VAL A 136 -28.06 24.34 16.99
CA VAL A 136 -28.62 24.88 18.23
C VAL A 136 -29.35 26.20 17.96
N PHE A 137 -28.74 27.11 17.19
CA PHE A 137 -29.38 28.38 16.82
C PHE A 137 -30.51 28.24 15.79
N GLY A 138 -30.56 27.14 15.05
CA GLY A 138 -31.64 26.84 14.10
C GLY A 138 -32.90 26.24 14.74
N THR A 139 -32.90 25.97 16.05
CA THR A 139 -34.04 25.36 16.74
C THR A 139 -35.03 26.45 17.20
N GLU A 140 -36.34 26.27 16.91
CA GLU A 140 -37.41 27.24 17.22
C GLU A 140 -37.61 27.53 18.72
N LEU A 141 -36.95 26.79 19.61
CA LEU A 141 -36.97 27.01 21.07
C LEU A 141 -36.45 28.39 21.51
N PHE A 142 -35.77 29.14 20.64
CA PHE A 142 -35.19 30.46 20.94
C PHE A 142 -36.00 31.66 20.40
N THR A 143 -37.17 31.43 19.78
CA THR A 143 -38.01 32.50 19.19
C THR A 143 -39.17 32.94 20.07
N THR A 144 -39.43 32.25 21.20
CA THR A 144 -40.54 32.60 22.10
C THR A 144 -40.01 33.43 23.28
N ASP A 145 -40.58 34.62 23.50
CA ASP A 145 -40.12 35.68 24.42
C ASP A 145 -40.11 35.34 25.93
N ASP A 146 -40.43 34.11 26.31
CA ASP A 146 -40.83 33.81 27.70
C ASP A 146 -39.65 33.54 28.67
N ASN A 147 -38.39 33.52 28.20
CA ASN A 147 -37.23 33.26 29.07
C ASN A 147 -35.93 33.98 28.62
N GLY A 148 -36.01 35.28 28.36
CA GLY A 148 -34.89 36.08 27.82
C GLY A 148 -33.56 35.94 28.59
N GLU A 149 -33.57 35.79 29.92
CA GLU A 149 -32.35 35.64 30.70
C GLU A 149 -31.66 34.28 30.49
N THR A 150 -32.44 33.18 30.45
CA THR A 150 -31.94 31.82 30.20
C THR A 150 -31.43 31.68 28.76
N VAL A 151 -32.13 32.27 27.80
CA VAL A 151 -31.69 32.32 26.39
C VAL A 151 -30.36 33.07 26.26
N THR A 152 -30.17 34.16 27.00
CA THR A 152 -28.93 34.94 26.95
C THR A 152 -27.76 34.17 27.56
N ARG A 153 -27.96 33.49 28.70
CA ARG A 153 -26.92 32.63 29.31
C ARG A 153 -26.55 31.46 28.40
N PHE A 154 -27.53 30.88 27.71
CA PHE A 154 -27.30 29.79 26.76
C PHE A 154 -26.59 30.25 25.48
N LYS A 155 -26.90 31.45 24.96
CA LYS A 155 -26.14 32.10 23.88
C LYS A 155 -24.67 32.28 24.26
N VAL A 156 -24.40 32.82 25.45
CA VAL A 156 -23.04 33.02 25.95
C VAL A 156 -22.32 31.68 26.13
N ALA A 157 -22.96 30.68 26.72
CA ALA A 157 -22.38 29.35 26.87
C ALA A 157 -22.04 28.70 25.51
N THR A 158 -22.89 28.88 24.49
CA THR A 158 -22.65 28.37 23.13
C THR A 158 -21.45 29.07 22.47
N VAL A 159 -21.33 30.39 22.63
CA VAL A 159 -20.17 31.16 22.14
C VAL A 159 -18.89 30.74 22.86
N VAL A 160 -18.92 30.60 24.18
CA VAL A 160 -17.77 30.15 24.98
C VAL A 160 -17.36 28.72 24.61
N THR A 161 -18.33 27.83 24.39
CA THR A 161 -18.06 26.44 23.94
C THR A 161 -17.43 26.44 22.54
N SER A 162 -17.89 27.29 21.63
CA SER A 162 -17.30 27.45 20.30
C SER A 162 -15.84 27.92 20.39
N ILE A 163 -15.57 28.97 21.18
CA ILE A 163 -14.21 29.49 21.40
C ILE A 163 -13.30 28.43 22.05
N SER A 164 -13.81 27.71 23.06
CA SER A 164 -13.06 26.64 23.73
C SER A 164 -12.75 25.50 22.76
N THR A 165 -13.64 25.22 21.80
CA THR A 165 -13.40 24.17 20.81
C THR A 165 -12.39 24.61 19.75
N TYR A 166 -12.36 25.88 19.38
CA TYR A 166 -11.28 26.44 18.56
C TYR A 166 -9.93 26.42 19.30
N ALA A 167 -9.91 26.74 20.60
CA ALA A 167 -8.70 26.65 21.41
C ALA A 167 -8.18 25.21 21.49
N LEU A 168 -9.07 24.22 21.66
CA LEU A 168 -8.75 22.80 21.55
C LEU A 168 -8.25 22.41 20.16
N GLY A 169 -8.86 22.94 19.10
CA GLY A 169 -8.40 22.74 17.73
C GLY A 169 -6.98 23.26 17.51
N VAL A 170 -6.67 24.47 17.98
CA VAL A 170 -5.33 25.06 17.93
C VAL A 170 -4.35 24.27 18.80
N PHE A 171 -4.77 23.79 19.97
CA PHE A 171 -3.97 22.93 20.84
C PHE A 171 -3.63 21.59 20.18
N LEU A 172 -4.61 20.97 19.50
CA LEU A 172 -4.40 19.74 18.73
C LEU A 172 -3.47 19.97 17.53
N ILE A 173 -3.58 21.10 16.85
CA ILE A 173 -2.65 21.50 15.78
C ILE A 173 -1.24 21.70 16.34
N TRP A 174 -1.11 22.37 17.48
CA TRP A 174 0.18 22.57 18.14
C TRP A 174 0.84 21.25 18.58
N ILE A 175 0.04 20.29 19.05
CA ILE A 175 0.50 18.92 19.34
C ILE A 175 0.88 18.15 18.08
N ALA A 176 0.14 18.33 16.98
CA ALA A 176 0.47 17.72 15.70
C ALA A 176 1.77 18.28 15.10
N ASP A 177 2.03 19.59 15.24
CA ASP A 177 3.29 20.23 14.84
C ASP A 177 4.47 19.76 15.70
N ARG A 178 4.27 19.53 17.00
CA ARG A 178 5.30 18.97 17.89
C ARG A 178 5.69 17.53 17.56
N LEU A 179 4.87 16.82 16.79
CA LEU A 179 5.11 15.44 16.33
C LEU A 179 5.76 15.37 14.93
N ASP A 180 6.15 16.52 14.35
CA ASP A 180 6.96 16.65 13.11
C ASP A 180 6.43 15.89 11.87
N LEU A 181 5.12 15.60 11.85
CA LEU A 181 4.44 14.80 10.83
C LEU A 181 3.71 15.57 9.71
N PRO A 182 3.35 16.88 9.81
CA PRO A 182 2.47 17.50 8.80
C PRO A 182 3.03 18.72 8.05
N GLY A 183 4.34 19.00 8.03
CA GLY A 183 4.90 20.22 7.40
C GLY A 183 4.42 20.51 5.96
N ILE A 184 4.14 19.48 5.17
CA ILE A 184 3.64 19.61 3.78
C ILE A 184 2.10 19.77 3.71
N LEU A 185 1.37 19.28 4.72
CA LEU A 185 -0.08 19.45 4.80
C LEU A 185 -0.46 20.86 5.26
N TRP A 186 0.37 21.47 6.09
CA TRP A 186 0.03 22.75 6.70
C TRP A 186 -0.02 23.86 5.64
N GLU A 187 0.98 23.96 4.76
CA GLU A 187 1.02 24.95 3.68
C GLU A 187 -0.20 24.90 2.75
N ARG A 188 -0.69 23.70 2.39
CA ARG A 188 -1.85 23.59 1.47
C ARG A 188 -3.18 23.92 2.16
N VAL A 189 -3.33 23.53 3.43
CA VAL A 189 -4.57 23.78 4.16
C VAL A 189 -4.68 25.26 4.53
N THR A 190 -3.60 25.90 4.99
CA THR A 190 -3.60 27.35 5.25
C THR A 190 -3.89 28.16 4.01
N ASP A 191 -3.29 27.80 2.87
CA ASP A 191 -3.48 28.53 1.61
C ASP A 191 -4.92 28.44 1.10
N TRP A 192 -5.52 27.25 1.17
CA TRP A 192 -6.91 27.08 0.79
C TRP A 192 -7.84 27.82 1.75
N TRP A 193 -7.55 27.77 3.06
CA TRP A 193 -8.35 28.40 4.10
C TRP A 193 -8.29 29.94 4.07
N GLN A 194 -7.12 30.54 3.82
CA GLN A 194 -7.00 31.98 3.61
C GLN A 194 -7.79 32.44 2.38
N ARG A 195 -7.80 31.65 1.30
CA ARG A 195 -8.54 31.98 0.08
C ARG A 195 -10.06 31.88 0.26
N THR A 196 -10.55 30.96 1.08
CA THR A 196 -11.99 30.82 1.37
C THR A 196 -12.45 31.88 2.38
N PHE A 197 -11.68 32.13 3.42
CA PHE A 197 -12.00 33.14 4.43
C PHE A 197 -12.02 34.57 3.86
N ASN A 198 -11.04 34.92 3.01
CA ASN A 198 -11.00 36.23 2.34
C ASN A 198 -12.14 36.44 1.32
N ARG A 199 -12.78 35.37 0.84
CA ARG A 199 -13.98 35.49 0.01
C ARG A 199 -15.24 35.66 0.86
N ALA A 200 -15.33 34.97 1.99
CA ALA A 200 -16.46 35.08 2.91
C ALA A 200 -16.57 36.49 3.53
N THR A 201 -15.44 37.08 3.96
CA THR A 201 -15.42 38.45 4.50
C THR A 201 -15.77 39.50 3.46
N LYS A 202 -15.34 39.32 2.20
CA LYS A 202 -15.75 40.20 1.08
C LYS A 202 -17.23 40.09 0.72
N TRP A 203 -17.85 38.93 0.96
CA TRP A 203 -19.28 38.74 0.69
C TRP A 203 -20.16 39.41 1.75
N TYR A 204 -19.76 39.34 3.01
CA TYR A 204 -20.49 39.98 4.13
C TYR A 204 -20.45 41.52 4.08
N GLY A 205 -19.36 42.11 3.56
CA GLY A 205 -19.29 43.57 3.37
C GLY A 205 -20.10 44.12 2.19
N ARG A 206 -20.51 43.26 1.23
CA ARG A 206 -21.22 43.69 0.01
C ARG A 206 -22.73 43.62 0.11
N SER A 207 -23.28 42.81 1.03
CA SER A 207 -24.73 42.78 1.28
C SER A 207 -25.22 44.05 1.97
N ASN A 208 -24.49 44.56 2.97
CA ASN A 208 -24.88 45.79 3.69
C ASN A 208 -24.94 47.02 2.76
N TRP A 209 -24.03 47.15 1.80
CA TRP A 209 -24.00 48.27 0.86
C TRP A 209 -25.23 48.34 -0.07
N ARG A 210 -25.89 47.20 -0.33
CA ARG A 210 -27.11 47.16 -1.15
C ARG A 210 -28.35 47.59 -0.37
N GLU A 211 -28.42 47.24 0.91
CA GLU A 211 -29.53 47.65 1.77
C GLU A 211 -29.48 49.16 2.05
N ASP A 212 -28.29 49.73 2.23
CA ASP A 212 -28.10 51.17 2.43
C ASP A 212 -28.51 52.01 1.21
N ILE A 213 -28.23 51.54 -0.01
CA ILE A 213 -28.64 52.23 -1.24
C ILE A 213 -30.16 52.19 -1.43
N LEU A 214 -30.79 51.05 -1.15
CA LEU A 214 -32.24 50.91 -1.28
C LEU A 214 -32.98 51.75 -0.23
N ALA A 215 -32.46 51.80 1.00
CA ALA A 215 -32.99 52.67 2.05
C ALA A 215 -32.82 54.16 1.71
N SER A 216 -31.71 54.55 1.09
CA SER A 216 -31.45 55.93 0.65
C SER A 216 -32.35 56.36 -0.50
N ARG A 217 -32.60 55.45 -1.46
CA ARG A 217 -33.50 55.71 -2.59
C ARG A 217 -34.95 55.86 -2.13
N LYS A 218 -35.40 55.01 -1.21
CA LYS A 218 -36.77 55.07 -0.68
C LYS A 218 -37.05 56.41 0.04
N ARG A 219 -36.09 56.92 0.82
CA ARG A 219 -36.20 58.25 1.46
C ARG A 219 -36.28 59.40 0.45
N ALA A 220 -35.61 59.28 -0.70
CA ALA A 220 -35.64 60.30 -1.73
C ALA A 220 -36.99 60.34 -2.47
N GLU A 221 -37.57 59.16 -2.75
CA GLU A 221 -38.89 59.03 -3.37
C GLU A 221 -40.01 59.55 -2.44
N ASP A 222 -39.92 59.25 -1.13
CA ASP A 222 -40.87 59.74 -0.13
C ASP A 222 -40.84 61.28 0.02
N ALA A 223 -39.65 61.90 -0.08
CA ALA A 223 -39.50 63.35 0.01
C ALA A 223 -40.05 64.11 -1.21
N THR A 224 -40.05 63.48 -2.39
CA THR A 224 -40.62 64.05 -3.62
C THR A 224 -42.13 63.88 -3.72
N SER A 225 -42.74 62.95 -2.97
CA SER A 225 -44.19 62.73 -2.98
C SER A 225 -44.95 63.65 -2.01
N SER A 226 -44.25 64.38 -1.13
CA SER A 226 -44.83 65.26 -0.12
C SER A 226 -44.76 66.76 -0.46
N ALA A 227 -44.31 67.11 -1.66
CA ALA A 227 -44.24 68.48 -2.19
C ALA A 227 -45.18 68.65 -3.38
#